data_AF-A0A165R6E1-F1
#
_entry.id   AF-A0A165R6E1-F1
#
_cell.length_a   1.000
_cell.length_b   1.000
_cell.length_c   1.000
_cell.angle_alpha   90.00
_cell.angle_beta   90.00
_cell.angle_gamma   90.00
#
_symmetry.space_group_name_H-M   'P 1'
#
loop_
_entity.id
_entity.type
_entity.pdbx_description
1 polymer ?
#
loop_
_entity_poly.entity_id
_entity_poly.type
_entity_poly.pdbx_seq_one_letter_code
_entity_poly.pdbx_strand_id
1 'polypeptide(L)'
;MVTYINRASASINILPLEILDSILVLAVDTERTTAAARGLSSFSWMKIGHVCQQWYEVLKNNKGLWNEIVTVNPDVTALFLGRAFKPSVRLAIRPADGSDSEMRTRLFDVLEQFSEKIVSLDVEMPSTMWEIFRCRLPPLSPSMLPS
;
A
#
# COMPACT_ATOMS: atom_id res chain seq x y z
N MET A 1 -3.60 -25.86 46.56
CA MET A 1 -2.35 -25.95 45.78
C MET A 1 -2.74 -26.07 44.32
N VAL A 2 -2.66 -24.98 43.55
CA VAL A 2 -3.08 -24.94 42.13
C VAL A 2 -1.89 -25.38 41.28
N THR A 3 -1.99 -26.56 40.67
CA THR A 3 -1.00 -27.07 39.72
C THR A 3 -1.15 -26.31 38.41
N TYR A 4 -0.25 -25.35 38.17
CA TYR A 4 -0.06 -24.76 36.86
C TYR A 4 0.51 -25.82 35.93
N ILE A 5 -0.34 -26.37 35.05
CA ILE A 5 0.11 -27.20 33.93
C ILE A 5 0.81 -26.23 32.98
N ASN A 6 2.15 -26.28 32.98
CA ASN A 6 2.96 -25.62 31.98
C ASN A 6 2.69 -26.33 30.64
N ARG A 7 1.69 -25.86 29.89
CA ARG A 7 1.48 -26.28 28.51
C ARG A 7 2.74 -25.88 27.76
N ALA A 8 3.55 -26.86 27.36
CA ALA A 8 4.64 -26.64 26.44
C ALA A 8 4.12 -25.80 25.27
N SER A 9 4.69 -24.62 25.08
CA SER A 9 4.32 -23.71 24.01
C SER A 9 4.47 -24.47 22.69
N ALA A 10 3.35 -24.84 22.06
CA ALA A 10 3.38 -25.45 20.75
C ALA A 10 4.08 -24.47 19.80
N SER A 11 5.13 -24.94 19.11
CA SER A 11 5.86 -24.10 18.17
C SER A 11 4.92 -23.66 17.06
N ILE A 12 4.96 -22.37 16.72
CA ILE A 12 4.15 -21.79 15.64
C ILE A 12 4.46 -22.44 14.28
N ASN A 13 5.63 -23.09 14.17
CA ASN A 13 6.08 -23.82 12.99
C ASN A 13 5.23 -25.07 12.68
N ILE A 14 4.36 -25.49 13.61
CA ILE A 14 3.45 -26.64 13.43
C ILE A 14 2.15 -26.22 12.73
N LEU A 15 1.88 -24.92 12.61
CA LEU A 15 0.64 -24.43 12.02
C LEU A 15 0.64 -24.67 10.49
N PRO A 16 -0.44 -25.22 9.91
CA PRO A 16 -0.61 -25.28 8.46
C PRO A 16 -0.49 -23.90 7.83
N LEU A 17 0.13 -23.82 6.65
CA LEU A 17 0.41 -22.55 5.99
C LEU A 17 -0.86 -21.77 5.63
N GLU A 18 -1.96 -22.47 5.31
CA GLU A 18 -3.25 -21.87 4.96
C GLU A 18 -3.88 -21.16 6.17
N ILE A 19 -3.74 -21.77 7.35
CA ILE A 19 -4.23 -21.19 8.60
C ILE A 19 -3.32 -20.03 9.01
N LEU A 20 -2.01 -20.17 8.84
CA LEU A 20 -1.07 -19.08 9.06
C LEU A 20 -1.38 -17.88 8.16
N ASP A 21 -1.56 -18.09 6.85
CA ASP A 21 -1.92 -17.03 5.91
C ASP A 21 -3.22 -16.32 6.33
N SER A 22 -4.26 -17.08 6.68
CA SER A 22 -5.54 -16.52 7.13
C SER A 22 -5.38 -15.66 8.40
N ILE A 23 -4.59 -16.11 9.38
CA ILE A 23 -4.29 -15.34 10.60
C ILE A 23 -3.52 -14.07 10.25
N LEU A 24 -2.52 -14.16 9.37
CA LEU A 24 -1.68 -13.04 9.01
C LEU A 24 -2.45 -11.98 8.22
N VAL A 25 -3.35 -12.38 7.31
CA VAL A 25 -4.27 -11.45 6.62
C VAL A 25 -5.11 -10.68 7.64
N LEU A 26 -5.77 -11.37 8.56
CA LEU A 26 -6.58 -10.73 9.60
C LEU A 26 -5.75 -9.80 10.50
N ALA A 27 -4.52 -10.19 10.84
CA ALA A 27 -3.60 -9.37 11.63
C ALA A 27 -3.19 -8.10 10.87
N VAL A 28 -2.92 -8.21 9.57
CA VAL A 28 -2.61 -7.06 8.71
C VAL A 28 -3.79 -6.10 8.63
N ASP A 29 -5.01 -6.59 8.41
CA ASP A 29 -6.20 -5.75 8.32
C ASP A 29 -6.50 -5.04 9.65
N THR A 30 -6.34 -5.75 10.77
CA THR A 30 -6.50 -5.18 12.12
C THR A 30 -5.46 -4.10 12.40
N GLU A 31 -4.22 -4.32 11.98
CA GLU A 31 -3.16 -3.33 12.16
C GLU A 31 -3.36 -2.11 11.26
N ARG A 32 -3.79 -2.28 10.00
CA ARG A 32 -4.13 -1.17 9.10
C ARG A 32 -5.23 -0.29 9.65
N THR A 33 -6.32 -0.90 10.12
CA THR A 33 -7.45 -0.17 10.71
C THR A 33 -7.03 0.57 11.98
N THR A 34 -6.24 -0.07 12.84
CA THR A 34 -5.69 0.55 14.05
C THR A 34 -4.73 1.70 13.72
N ALA A 35 -3.88 1.53 12.71
CA ALA A 35 -2.94 2.55 12.27
C ALA A 35 -3.66 3.77 11.71
N ALA A 36 -4.66 3.57 10.84
CA ALA A 36 -5.48 4.64 10.31
C ALA A 36 -6.20 5.43 11.42
N ALA A 37 -6.81 4.73 12.39
CA ALA A 37 -7.49 5.36 13.53
C ALA A 37 -6.54 6.17 14.44
N ARG A 38 -5.26 5.80 14.48
CA ARG A 38 -4.23 6.44 15.30
C ARG A 38 -3.34 7.41 14.52
N GLY A 39 -3.59 7.62 13.23
CA GLY A 39 -2.73 8.43 12.36
C GLY A 39 -1.30 7.89 12.22
N LEU A 40 -1.11 6.58 12.36
CA LEU A 40 0.18 5.92 12.18
C LEU A 40 0.46 5.63 10.70
N SER A 41 1.71 5.28 10.40
CA SER A 41 2.16 4.93 9.05
C SER A 41 1.31 3.81 8.43
N SER A 42 0.96 3.95 7.16
CA SER A 42 0.30 2.91 6.34
C SER A 42 1.13 1.62 6.22
N PHE A 43 2.41 1.66 6.57
CA PHE A 43 3.33 0.52 6.56
C PHE A 43 3.46 -0.19 7.91
N SER A 44 2.71 0.21 8.94
CA SER A 44 2.87 -0.37 10.29
C SER A 44 2.67 -1.89 10.34
N TRP A 45 1.83 -2.44 9.44
CA TRP A 45 1.60 -3.88 9.31
C TRP A 45 2.85 -4.68 8.91
N MET A 46 3.85 -4.04 8.30
CA MET A 46 5.08 -4.74 7.88
C MET A 46 5.84 -5.33 9.07
N LYS A 47 5.66 -4.79 10.29
CA LYS A 47 6.21 -5.34 11.54
C LYS A 47 5.83 -6.81 11.78
N ILE A 48 4.67 -7.24 11.26
CA ILE A 48 4.19 -8.63 11.37
C ILE A 48 5.15 -9.57 10.64
N GLY A 49 5.70 -9.18 9.49
CA GLY A 49 6.68 -9.97 8.76
C GLY A 49 8.03 -10.12 9.46
N HIS A 50 8.31 -9.31 10.48
CA HIS A 50 9.57 -9.37 11.23
C HIS A 50 9.54 -10.36 12.40
N VAL A 51 8.44 -11.09 12.62
CA VAL A 51 8.34 -12.09 13.70
C VAL A 51 9.25 -13.30 13.43
N CYS A 52 9.16 -13.90 12.25
CA CYS A 52 10.07 -14.96 11.80
C CYS A 52 10.06 -15.07 10.27
N GLN A 53 11.02 -15.84 9.73
CA GLN A 53 11.15 -16.03 8.27
C GLN A 53 9.91 -16.65 7.62
N GLN A 54 9.23 -17.59 8.31
CA GLN A 54 8.01 -18.21 7.78
C GLN A 54 6.89 -17.19 7.58
N TRP A 55 6.69 -16.28 8.56
CA TRP A 55 5.68 -15.22 8.47
C TRP A 55 6.01 -14.25 7.33
N TYR A 56 7.28 -13.88 7.18
CA TYR A 56 7.72 -13.05 6.08
C TYR A 56 7.40 -13.67 4.72
N GLU A 57 7.75 -14.94 4.50
CA GLU A 57 7.51 -15.59 3.21
C GLU A 57 6.01 -15.78 2.92
N VAL A 58 5.19 -16.09 3.93
CA VAL A 58 3.72 -16.17 3.75
C VAL A 58 3.15 -14.81 3.32
N LEU A 59 3.48 -13.73 4.05
CA LEU A 59 3.03 -12.37 3.70
C LEU A 59 3.52 -11.92 2.32
N LYS A 60 4.76 -12.24 1.98
CA LYS A 60 5.37 -11.91 0.68
C LYS A 60 4.67 -12.62 -0.48
N ASN A 61 4.24 -13.86 -0.28
CA ASN A 61 3.53 -14.64 -1.31
C ASN A 61 2.06 -14.23 -1.46
N ASN A 62 1.46 -13.65 -0.42
CA ASN A 62 0.11 -13.13 -0.48
C ASN A 62 0.07 -11.77 -1.21
N LYS A 63 -0.01 -11.82 -2.55
CA LYS A 63 -0.02 -10.63 -3.42
C LYS A 63 -1.14 -9.64 -3.10
N GLY A 64 -2.26 -10.11 -2.55
CA GLY A 64 -3.41 -9.27 -2.20
C GLY A 64 -3.07 -8.21 -1.16
N LEU A 65 -2.20 -8.57 -0.19
CA LEU A 65 -1.73 -7.65 0.84
C LEU A 65 -0.93 -6.47 0.29
N TRP A 66 -0.38 -6.58 -0.92
CA TRP A 66 0.46 -5.53 -1.52
C TRP A 66 -0.33 -4.60 -2.44
N ASN A 67 -1.64 -4.80 -2.60
CA ASN A 67 -2.46 -4.04 -3.55
C ASN A 67 -2.75 -2.60 -3.08
N GLU A 68 -2.77 -2.31 -1.78
CA GLU A 68 -2.99 -0.95 -1.29
C GLU A 68 -1.65 -0.21 -1.18
N ILE A 69 -1.41 0.72 -2.10
CA ILE A 69 -0.14 1.44 -2.19
C ILE A 69 -0.39 2.91 -1.88
N VAL A 70 0.32 3.43 -0.88
CA VAL A 70 0.44 4.87 -0.65
C VAL A 70 1.85 5.25 -1.11
N THR A 71 1.96 6.13 -2.10
CA THR A 71 3.26 6.53 -2.63
C THR A 71 3.94 7.50 -1.66
N VAL A 72 5.03 7.05 -1.03
CA VAL A 72 5.80 7.89 -0.08
C VAL A 72 7.23 8.09 -0.54
N ASN A 73 7.79 7.09 -1.23
CA ASN A 73 9.13 7.10 -1.81
C ASN A 73 9.15 6.19 -3.06
N PRO A 74 9.91 6.53 -4.12
CA PRO A 74 9.95 5.76 -5.36
C PRO A 74 10.37 4.29 -5.16
N ASP A 75 11.39 4.01 -4.34
CA ASP A 75 11.92 2.66 -4.12
C ASP A 75 10.91 1.77 -3.39
N VAL A 76 10.25 2.31 -2.36
CA VAL A 76 9.20 1.60 -1.61
C VAL A 76 7.98 1.37 -2.52
N THR A 77 7.63 2.37 -3.33
CA THR A 77 6.51 2.26 -4.27
C THR A 77 6.78 1.17 -5.32
N ALA A 78 8.00 1.14 -5.89
CA ALA A 78 8.43 0.11 -6.83
C ALA A 78 8.41 -1.30 -6.20
N LEU A 79 8.85 -1.43 -4.94
CA LEU A 79 8.80 -2.70 -4.20
C LEU A 79 7.35 -3.22 -4.08
N PHE A 80 6.42 -2.35 -3.69
CA PHE A 80 5.01 -2.73 -3.54
C PHE A 80 4.38 -3.07 -4.89
N LEU A 81 4.61 -2.22 -5.92
CA LEU A 81 4.11 -2.46 -7.27
C LEU A 81 4.67 -3.75 -7.87
N GLY A 82 5.92 -4.11 -7.60
CA GLY A 82 6.51 -5.38 -8.01
C GLY A 82 5.78 -6.60 -7.41
N ARG A 83 5.31 -6.51 -6.16
CA ARG A 83 4.67 -7.61 -5.43
C ARG A 83 3.15 -7.70 -5.61
N ALA A 84 2.49 -6.58 -5.85
CA ALA A 84 1.04 -6.49 -5.99
C ALA A 84 0.50 -7.38 -7.13
N PHE A 85 -0.79 -7.64 -7.15
CA PHE A 85 -1.46 -8.26 -8.29
C PHE A 85 -2.37 -7.26 -9.02
N LYS A 86 -3.18 -6.52 -8.27
CA LYS A 86 -4.14 -5.51 -8.75
C LYS A 86 -4.03 -4.26 -7.88
N PRO A 87 -2.92 -3.51 -7.97
CA PRO A 87 -2.67 -2.37 -7.10
C PRO A 87 -3.65 -1.22 -7.33
N SER A 88 -4.12 -0.65 -6.22
CA SER A 88 -4.74 0.66 -6.11
C SER A 88 -3.73 1.60 -5.47
N VAL A 89 -3.38 2.66 -6.19
CA VAL A 89 -2.31 3.58 -5.82
C VAL A 89 -2.90 4.91 -5.38
N ARG A 90 -2.49 5.40 -4.21
CA ARG A 90 -2.79 6.74 -3.72
C ARG A 90 -1.53 7.60 -3.77
N LEU A 91 -1.59 8.69 -4.52
CA LEU A 91 -0.51 9.65 -4.73
C LEU A 91 -0.88 10.99 -4.11
N ALA A 92 -0.10 11.44 -3.12
CA ALA A 92 -0.23 12.79 -2.56
C ALA A 92 0.83 13.72 -3.15
N ILE A 93 0.41 14.69 -3.97
CA ILE A 93 1.27 15.70 -4.56
C ILE A 93 1.28 16.93 -3.63
N ARG A 94 2.40 17.18 -2.96
CA ARG A 94 2.57 18.40 -2.14
C ARG A 94 3.16 19.53 -2.99
N PRO A 95 3.26 20.79 -2.54
CA PRO A 95 4.14 21.78 -3.20
C PRO A 95 5.61 21.34 -3.05
N ALA A 96 6.44 21.51 -4.07
CA ALA A 96 7.84 21.05 -4.03
C ALA A 96 8.77 22.17 -3.55
N ASP A 97 9.64 21.83 -2.61
CA ASP A 97 10.91 22.53 -2.40
C ASP A 97 11.93 21.92 -3.39
N GLY A 98 13.00 22.60 -3.80
CA GLY A 98 13.83 22.17 -4.96
C GLY A 98 14.28 20.69 -4.98
N SER A 99 14.57 20.07 -3.83
CA SER A 99 14.93 18.63 -3.72
C SER A 99 13.75 17.67 -3.96
N ASP A 100 12.54 18.14 -3.70
CA ASP A 100 11.30 17.39 -3.81
C ASP A 100 10.90 17.17 -5.29
N SER A 101 11.46 17.97 -6.20
CA SER A 101 11.21 17.86 -7.64
C SER A 101 11.82 16.59 -8.25
N GLU A 102 13.08 16.27 -7.93
CA GLU A 102 13.75 15.08 -8.48
C GLU A 102 13.09 13.78 -7.98
N MET A 103 12.80 13.74 -6.67
CA MET A 103 12.11 12.60 -6.06
C MET A 103 10.74 12.33 -6.70
N ARG A 104 10.01 13.38 -7.08
CA ARG A 104 8.73 13.24 -7.79
C ARG A 104 8.89 12.73 -9.20
N THR A 105 9.87 13.22 -9.95
CA THR A 105 10.14 12.70 -11.30
C THR A 105 10.38 11.19 -11.23
N ARG A 106 11.25 10.74 -10.32
CA ARG A 106 11.52 9.30 -10.13
C ARG A 106 10.27 8.53 -9.71
N LEU A 107 9.39 9.14 -8.90
CA LEU A 107 8.13 8.51 -8.52
C LEU A 107 7.19 8.35 -9.74
N PHE A 108 7.08 9.38 -10.59
CA PHE A 108 6.31 9.29 -11.82
C PHE A 108 6.89 8.25 -12.79
N ASP A 109 8.21 8.17 -12.93
CA ASP A 109 8.88 7.14 -13.74
C ASP A 109 8.50 5.72 -13.26
N VAL A 110 8.46 5.51 -11.93
CA VAL A 110 8.02 4.24 -11.34
C VAL A 110 6.54 3.97 -11.65
N LEU A 111 5.67 4.97 -11.50
CA LEU A 111 4.25 4.80 -11.80
C LEU A 111 4.01 4.48 -13.28
N GLU A 112 4.75 5.14 -14.18
CA GLU A 112 4.72 4.89 -15.61
C GLU A 112 5.18 3.46 -15.94
N GLN A 113 6.29 3.02 -15.34
CA GLN A 113 6.84 1.67 -15.52
C GLN A 113 5.82 0.57 -15.17
N PHE A 114 4.97 0.80 -14.16
CA PHE A 114 3.98 -0.16 -13.70
C PHE A 114 2.54 0.17 -14.13
N SER A 115 2.35 1.13 -15.05
CA SER A 115 1.05 1.67 -15.44
C SER A 115 0.05 0.60 -15.88
N GLU A 116 0.49 -0.39 -16.67
CA GLU A 116 -0.35 -1.50 -17.15
C GLU A 116 -0.93 -2.37 -16.04
N LYS A 117 -0.29 -2.37 -14.86
CA LYS A 117 -0.68 -3.17 -13.70
C LYS A 117 -1.61 -2.41 -12.76
N ILE A 118 -1.54 -1.08 -12.75
CA ILE A 118 -2.29 -0.22 -11.84
C ILE A 118 -3.76 -0.23 -12.25
N VAL A 119 -4.64 -0.63 -11.34
CA VAL A 119 -6.09 -0.70 -11.58
C VAL A 119 -6.75 0.64 -11.29
N SER A 120 -6.24 1.37 -10.30
CA SER A 120 -6.75 2.69 -9.90
C SER A 120 -5.61 3.56 -9.39
N LEU A 121 -5.66 4.84 -9.74
CA LEU A 121 -4.74 5.88 -9.28
C LEU A 121 -5.55 7.06 -8.73
N ASP A 122 -5.51 7.22 -7.41
CA ASP A 122 -6.10 8.36 -6.72
C ASP A 122 -5.02 9.41 -6.50
N VAL A 123 -5.23 10.62 -7.02
CA VAL A 123 -4.29 11.73 -6.89
C VAL A 123 -4.88 12.78 -5.95
N GLU A 124 -4.25 12.98 -4.81
CA GLU A 124 -4.52 14.08 -3.90
C GLU A 124 -3.58 15.24 -4.23
N MET A 125 -4.14 16.38 -4.61
CA MET A 125 -3.37 17.55 -5.03
C MET A 125 -4.01 18.85 -4.53
N PRO A 126 -3.21 19.84 -4.09
CA PRO A 126 -3.69 21.17 -3.76
C PRO A 126 -4.55 21.78 -4.86
N SER A 127 -5.66 22.42 -4.46
CA SER A 127 -6.64 23.01 -5.37
C SER A 127 -6.04 24.01 -6.36
N THR A 128 -5.01 24.77 -5.94
CA THR A 128 -4.28 25.69 -6.82
C THR A 128 -3.57 24.99 -7.98
N MET A 129 -3.00 23.81 -7.76
CA MET A 129 -2.44 23.00 -8.83
C MET A 129 -3.57 22.39 -9.69
N TRP A 130 -4.72 22.06 -9.10
CA TRP A 130 -5.85 21.48 -9.83
C TRP A 130 -6.39 22.45 -10.89
N GLU A 131 -6.49 23.73 -10.55
CA GLU A 131 -6.88 24.79 -11.49
C GLU A 131 -5.88 24.96 -12.65
N ILE A 132 -4.57 24.85 -12.38
CA ILE A 132 -3.54 24.92 -13.41
C ILE A 132 -3.67 23.75 -14.41
N PHE A 133 -3.92 22.53 -13.90
CA PHE A 133 -4.14 21.37 -14.77
C PHE A 133 -5.43 21.51 -15.58
N ARG A 134 -6.52 22.00 -14.99
CA ARG A 134 -7.77 22.26 -15.70
C ARG A 134 -7.58 23.23 -16.86
N CYS A 135 -6.84 24.32 -16.66
CA CYS A 135 -6.55 25.29 -17.72
C CYS A 135 -5.68 24.73 -18.86
N ARG A 136 -5.00 23.59 -18.65
CA ARG A 136 -4.13 22.94 -19.64
C ARG A 136 -4.80 21.77 -20.39
N LEU A 137 -5.95 21.30 -19.92
CA LEU A 137 -6.74 20.28 -20.61
C LEU A 137 -7.58 20.95 -21.71
N PRO A 138 -7.60 20.41 -22.95
CA PRO A 138 -8.51 20.91 -23.97
C PRO A 138 -9.96 20.79 -23.49
N PRO A 139 -10.86 21.73 -23.83
CA PRO A 139 -12.25 21.67 -23.41
C PRO A 139 -12.88 20.35 -23.88
N LEU A 140 -13.48 19.61 -22.94
CA LEU A 140 -14.31 18.45 -23.26
C LEU A 140 -15.41 18.91 -24.23
N SER A 141 -15.42 18.31 -25.42
CA SER A 141 -16.38 18.66 -26.46
C SER A 141 -17.82 18.41 -25.96
N PRO A 142 -18.76 19.34 -26.15
CA PRO A 142 -20.09 19.32 -25.51
C PRO A 142 -21.10 18.33 -26.15
N SER A 143 -20.66 17.22 -26.76
CA SER A 143 -21.52 16.32 -27.52
C SER A 143 -22.09 15.13 -26.72
N MET A 144 -22.08 15.15 -25.38
CA MET A 144 -22.66 14.09 -24.55
C MET A 144 -23.48 14.64 -23.37
N LEU A 145 -24.50 15.46 -23.67
CA LEU A 145 -25.63 15.64 -22.78
C LEU A 145 -26.86 15.01 -23.45
N PRO A 146 -27.55 14.05 -22.81
CA PRO A 146 -28.83 13.58 -23.31
C PRO A 146 -29.87 14.69 -23.13
N SER A 147 -30.64 14.91 -24.20
CA SER A 147 -31.75 15.86 -24.33
C SER A 147 -32.81 15.70 -23.24
#